data_AF-A0A2V5XJH9-F1
#
_entry.id   AF-A0A2V5XJH9-F1
#
_cell.length_a   1.000
_cell.length_b   1.000
_cell.length_c   1.000
_cell.angle_alpha   90.00
_cell.angle_beta   90.00
_cell.angle_gamma   90.00
#
_symmetry.space_group_name_H-M   'P 1'
#
loop_
_entity.id
_entity.type
_entity.pdbx_description
1 polymer ?
#
loop_
_entity_poly.entity_id
_entity_poly.type
_entity_poly.pdbx_seq_one_letter_code
_entity_poly.pdbx_strand_id
1 'polypeptide(L)'
;MGISDVIARTVTQRRALVWCGVGCIAILATQLRLDSDVLNILPANFRSVAGLKIYDREFEQTRQLTFALVCGPDDIEKLEEFAPVFADKLRQQSWCTRVLAGSPMQTPEGIRDLQSIAVPLLLNLEPEVFNETMSVLQPQKIRERLQRLHQQIEAGSPRPEFELAFDPIGLIGPALKPFAESTAIEEDQPLTSTDRTMRVFLAVTNQESISAFACQRLMRQVNAFRANAREGWDGGPLEILVTGRSAYVAEISLSMRYDIVATLLGSVVLVGTIFFIGFHRWLPLLGMGFSLLLSCLVALTLGLFIFRQLSMVSVGFCAILVGLGVDFAILTFGRYQQARIDGQSHRQGIATSVAKLGRAIFFGALTTAVGFLALILSGSMGFSQLGVLIAIGIFFAGFFMCTILFLFVRERQPPLRHDWVFEMVKK
;
A
#
# COMPACT_ATOMS: atom_id res chain seq x y z
N MET A 1 2.75 -23.08 47.15
CA MET A 1 2.62 -23.53 45.75
C MET A 1 3.22 -22.46 44.87
N GLY A 2 4.31 -22.75 44.17
CA GLY A 2 4.96 -21.76 43.31
C GLY A 2 4.13 -21.47 42.06
N ILE A 3 4.28 -20.27 41.49
CA ILE A 3 3.69 -19.87 40.20
C ILE A 3 4.01 -20.91 39.10
N SER A 4 5.16 -21.57 39.19
CA SER A 4 5.58 -22.69 38.33
C SER A 4 4.65 -23.92 38.38
N ASP A 5 4.15 -24.32 39.55
CA ASP A 5 3.24 -25.48 39.70
C ASP A 5 1.82 -25.17 39.18
N VAL A 6 1.36 -23.92 39.32
CA VAL A 6 0.05 -23.48 38.81
C VAL A 6 0.04 -23.44 37.30
N ILE A 7 1.11 -22.91 36.69
CA ILE A 7 1.31 -22.92 35.25
C ILE A 7 1.38 -24.37 34.73
N ALA A 8 2.17 -25.23 35.39
CA ALA A 8 2.29 -26.63 35.00
C ALA A 8 0.94 -27.36 35.02
N ARG A 9 0.11 -27.17 36.06
CA ARG A 9 -1.25 -27.77 36.13
C ARG A 9 -2.19 -27.25 35.06
N THR A 10 -2.20 -25.94 34.83
CA THR A 10 -3.12 -25.31 33.89
C THR A 10 -2.82 -25.72 32.45
N VAL A 11 -1.54 -25.77 32.09
CA VAL A 11 -1.06 -26.17 30.76
C VAL A 11 -1.26 -27.68 30.52
N THR A 12 -1.12 -28.53 31.54
CA THR A 12 -1.26 -29.99 31.38
C THR A 12 -2.69 -30.51 31.42
N GLN A 13 -3.57 -29.95 32.27
CA GLN A 13 -4.95 -30.46 32.45
C GLN A 13 -5.99 -29.80 31.55
N ARG A 14 -5.76 -28.58 31.02
CA ARG A 14 -6.77 -27.81 30.28
C ARG A 14 -6.37 -27.48 28.84
N ARG A 15 -5.85 -28.47 28.12
CA ARG A 15 -5.42 -28.34 26.71
C ARG A 15 -6.49 -27.74 25.80
N ALA A 16 -7.76 -28.12 25.96
CA ALA A 16 -8.88 -27.59 25.17
C ALA A 16 -9.08 -26.08 25.34
N LEU A 17 -8.86 -25.53 26.53
CA LEU A 17 -9.00 -24.09 26.82
C LEU A 17 -7.91 -23.27 26.12
N VAL A 18 -6.69 -23.81 26.03
CA VAL A 18 -5.58 -23.18 25.30
C VAL A 18 -5.89 -23.14 23.80
N TRP A 19 -6.39 -24.25 23.24
CA TRP A 19 -6.79 -24.31 21.81
C TRP A 19 -7.98 -23.40 21.48
N CYS A 20 -8.99 -23.29 22.36
CA CYS A 20 -10.07 -22.31 22.19
C CYS A 20 -9.56 -20.87 22.25
N GLY A 21 -8.63 -20.55 23.16
CA GLY A 21 -8.00 -19.23 23.22
C GLY A 21 -7.26 -18.89 21.92
N VAL A 22 -6.49 -19.83 21.38
CA VAL A 22 -5.79 -19.67 20.09
C VAL A 22 -6.78 -19.46 18.94
N GLY A 23 -7.87 -20.23 18.90
CA GLY A 23 -8.92 -20.08 17.90
C GLY A 23 -9.61 -18.71 17.94
N CYS A 24 -9.96 -18.22 19.13
CA CYS A 24 -10.54 -16.88 19.30
C CYS A 24 -9.58 -15.77 18.86
N ILE A 25 -8.29 -15.88 19.19
CA ILE A 25 -7.29 -14.87 18.80
C ILE A 25 -7.03 -14.92 17.29
N ALA A 26 -7.03 -16.11 16.68
CA ALA A 26 -6.91 -16.26 15.23
C ALA A 26 -8.10 -15.65 14.49
N ILE A 27 -9.33 -15.86 14.98
CA ILE A 27 -10.53 -15.21 14.42
C ILE A 27 -10.47 -13.69 14.60
N LEU A 28 -10.02 -13.19 15.75
CA LEU A 28 -9.82 -11.75 15.96
C LEU A 28 -8.77 -11.17 15.00
N ALA A 29 -7.70 -11.91 14.72
CA ALA A 29 -6.69 -11.54 13.73
C ALA A 29 -7.26 -11.53 12.30
N THR A 30 -8.22 -12.39 11.94
CA THR A 30 -8.86 -12.32 10.60
C THR A 30 -9.66 -11.02 10.37
N GLN A 31 -9.99 -10.27 11.41
CA GLN A 31 -10.62 -8.93 11.29
C GLN A 31 -9.60 -7.78 11.13
N LEU A 32 -8.32 -8.08 10.89
CA LEU A 32 -7.26 -7.11 10.66
C LEU A 32 -7.63 -6.12 9.54
N ARG A 33 -7.89 -4.87 9.93
CA ARG A 33 -7.88 -3.73 9.00
C ARG A 33 -6.46 -3.20 8.90
N LEU A 34 -5.74 -3.66 7.88
CA LEU A 34 -4.42 -3.13 7.53
C LEU A 34 -4.60 -1.78 6.84
N ASP A 35 -3.93 -0.79 7.41
CA ASP A 35 -3.84 0.52 6.81
C ASP A 35 -2.56 0.61 5.99
N SER A 36 -2.74 0.97 4.73
CA SER A 36 -1.69 1.05 3.72
C SER A 36 -1.39 2.49 3.32
N ASP A 37 -2.02 3.47 3.96
CA ASP A 37 -1.75 4.87 3.67
C ASP A 37 -0.32 5.20 4.11
N VAL A 38 0.54 5.46 3.12
CA VAL A 38 1.95 5.82 3.30
C VAL A 38 2.06 7.10 4.14
N LEU A 39 1.08 8.01 4.06
CA LEU A 39 1.06 9.24 4.84
C LEU A 39 0.88 8.99 6.35
N ASN A 40 0.39 7.82 6.74
CA ASN A 40 0.30 7.45 8.15
C ASN A 40 1.66 7.05 8.74
N ILE A 41 2.70 6.88 7.92
CA ILE A 41 4.08 6.75 8.41
C ILE A 41 4.64 8.12 8.83
N LEU A 42 4.14 9.21 8.26
CA LEU A 42 4.64 10.55 8.56
C LEU A 42 4.23 11.01 9.96
N PRO A 43 5.02 11.86 10.63
CA PRO A 43 4.71 12.33 11.97
C PRO A 43 3.46 13.22 11.95
N ALA A 44 2.42 12.80 12.65
CA ALA A 44 1.12 13.47 12.64
C ALA A 44 1.14 14.87 13.27
N ASN A 45 2.17 15.18 14.08
CA ASN A 45 2.28 16.45 14.80
C ASN A 45 2.59 17.64 13.88
N PHE A 46 3.03 17.39 12.64
CA PHE A 46 3.31 18.47 11.68
C PHE A 46 2.03 18.92 10.97
N ARG A 47 1.74 20.23 11.02
CA ARG A 47 0.63 20.85 10.29
C ARG A 47 0.68 20.58 8.78
N SER A 48 1.87 20.47 8.20
CA SER A 48 2.07 20.11 6.79
C SER A 48 1.53 18.72 6.44
N VAL A 49 1.68 17.74 7.34
CA VAL A 49 1.15 16.38 7.15
C VAL A 49 -0.37 16.36 7.23
N ALA A 50 -0.94 17.11 8.18
CA ALA A 50 -2.40 17.27 8.26
C ALA A 50 -2.97 17.96 7.01
N GLY A 51 -2.33 19.03 6.55
CA GLY A 51 -2.70 19.71 5.31
C GLY A 51 -2.60 18.80 4.08
N LEU A 52 -1.54 17.99 3.99
CA LEU A 52 -1.37 17.03 2.89
C LEU A 52 -2.46 15.95 2.89
N LYS A 53 -2.89 15.45 4.05
CA LYS A 53 -4.00 14.48 4.15
C LYS A 53 -5.34 15.09 3.76
N ILE A 54 -5.59 16.35 4.11
CA ILE A 54 -6.79 17.07 3.67
C ILE A 54 -6.75 17.26 2.16
N TYR A 55 -5.61 17.72 1.62
CA TYR A 55 -5.42 17.86 0.18
C TYR A 55 -5.66 16.52 -0.54
N ASP A 56 -5.13 15.42 -0.03
CA ASP A 56 -5.30 14.09 -0.63
C ASP A 56 -6.73 13.58 -0.61
N ARG A 57 -7.48 13.85 0.47
CA ARG A 57 -8.87 13.43 0.61
C ARG A 57 -9.80 14.24 -0.28
N GLU A 58 -9.61 15.55 -0.31
CA GLU A 58 -10.56 16.52 -0.88
C GLU A 58 -10.28 16.87 -2.35
N PHE A 59 -9.06 16.70 -2.87
CA PHE A 59 -8.71 17.10 -4.23
C PHE A 59 -8.59 15.91 -5.19
N GLU A 60 -9.17 16.04 -6.39
CA GLU A 60 -9.25 14.97 -7.40
C GLU A 60 -7.92 14.58 -8.04
N GLN A 61 -6.91 15.47 -8.03
CA GLN A 61 -5.60 15.24 -8.65
C GLN A 61 -4.89 13.99 -8.12
N THR A 62 -5.19 13.56 -6.90
CA THR A 62 -4.60 12.36 -6.29
C THR A 62 -5.20 11.06 -6.84
N ARG A 63 -6.27 11.14 -7.63
CA ARG A 63 -6.99 10.01 -8.25
C ARG A 63 -6.73 9.87 -9.74
N GLN A 64 -5.70 10.54 -10.25
CA GLN A 64 -5.30 10.47 -11.64
C GLN A 64 -4.38 9.28 -11.91
N LEU A 65 -4.67 8.56 -12.99
CA LEU A 65 -3.79 7.59 -13.62
C LEU A 65 -3.25 8.21 -14.91
N THR A 66 -1.97 8.06 -15.13
CA THR A 66 -1.30 8.50 -16.35
C THR A 66 -1.00 7.27 -17.19
N PHE A 67 -1.55 7.20 -18.39
CA PHE A 67 -1.24 6.19 -19.38
C PHE A 67 -0.23 6.77 -20.37
N ALA A 68 0.73 5.97 -20.81
CA ALA A 68 1.59 6.33 -21.93
C ALA A 68 1.64 5.17 -22.95
N LEU A 69 1.41 5.49 -24.21
CA LEU A 69 1.63 4.59 -25.33
C LEU A 69 3.02 4.87 -25.89
N VAL A 70 3.84 3.84 -26.02
CA VAL A 70 5.21 3.94 -26.56
C VAL A 70 5.36 2.99 -27.74
N CYS A 71 5.78 3.52 -28.88
CA CYS A 71 6.04 2.76 -30.11
C CYS A 71 7.48 2.96 -30.60
N GLY A 72 7.88 2.15 -31.60
CA GLY A 72 9.14 2.37 -32.32
C GLY A 72 9.07 3.62 -33.21
N PRO A 73 10.23 4.16 -33.64
CA PRO A 73 10.30 5.34 -34.51
C PRO A 73 9.61 5.14 -35.88
N ASP A 74 9.44 3.90 -36.33
CA ASP A 74 8.81 3.57 -37.61
C ASP A 74 7.26 3.56 -37.55
N ASP A 75 6.67 3.58 -36.35
CA ASP A 75 5.21 3.44 -36.14
C ASP A 75 4.53 4.75 -35.65
N ILE A 76 5.18 5.91 -35.80
CA ILE A 76 4.68 7.20 -35.27
C ILE A 76 3.32 7.57 -35.86
N GLU A 77 3.15 7.45 -37.19
CA GLU A 77 1.87 7.77 -37.84
C GLU A 77 0.73 6.88 -37.34
N LYS A 78 1.02 5.58 -37.18
CA LYS A 78 0.06 4.62 -36.61
C LYS A 78 -0.29 4.97 -35.17
N LEU A 79 0.68 5.43 -34.38
CA LEU A 79 0.45 5.87 -33.00
C LEU A 79 -0.51 7.08 -32.95
N GLU A 80 -0.36 8.02 -33.87
CA GLU A 80 -1.27 9.17 -33.99
C GLU A 80 -2.69 8.75 -34.39
N GLU A 81 -2.85 7.78 -35.30
CA GLU A 81 -4.16 7.24 -35.68
C GLU A 81 -4.81 6.41 -34.56
N PHE A 82 -4.02 5.66 -33.80
CA PHE A 82 -4.51 4.80 -32.73
C PHE A 82 -4.85 5.56 -31.44
N ALA A 83 -4.21 6.71 -31.19
CA ALA A 83 -4.38 7.47 -29.95
C ALA A 83 -5.83 7.90 -29.65
N PRO A 84 -6.62 8.42 -30.60
CA PRO A 84 -8.04 8.70 -30.39
C PRO A 84 -8.86 7.45 -30.04
N VAL A 85 -8.59 6.33 -30.73
CA VAL A 85 -9.26 5.04 -30.46
C VAL A 85 -8.97 4.57 -29.05
N PHE A 86 -7.72 4.68 -28.60
CA PHE A 86 -7.33 4.35 -27.23
C PHE A 86 -8.02 5.26 -26.20
N ALA A 87 -8.12 6.57 -26.47
CA ALA A 87 -8.82 7.51 -25.59
C ALA A 87 -10.32 7.18 -25.46
N ASP A 88 -10.99 6.80 -26.55
CA ASP A 88 -12.40 6.39 -26.51
C ASP A 88 -12.61 5.08 -25.75
N LYS A 89 -11.72 4.10 -25.94
CA LYS A 89 -11.73 2.87 -25.15
C LYS A 89 -11.54 3.13 -23.66
N LEU A 90 -10.70 4.11 -23.29
CA LEU A 90 -10.54 4.56 -21.90
C LEU A 90 -11.82 5.21 -21.36
N ARG A 91 -12.48 6.08 -22.14
CA ARG A 91 -13.74 6.74 -21.74
C ARG A 91 -14.89 5.76 -21.49
N GLN A 92 -14.90 4.62 -22.19
CA GLN A 92 -15.91 3.57 -22.00
C GLN A 92 -15.73 2.77 -20.69
N GLN A 93 -14.61 2.93 -19.99
CA GLN A 93 -14.35 2.17 -18.78
C GLN A 93 -15.16 2.69 -17.60
N SER A 94 -15.85 1.80 -16.89
CA SER A 94 -16.71 2.16 -15.74
C SER A 94 -15.95 2.79 -14.56
N TRP A 95 -14.63 2.62 -14.50
CA TRP A 95 -13.77 3.17 -13.46
C TRP A 95 -13.16 4.53 -13.84
N CYS A 96 -13.31 4.96 -15.09
CA CYS A 96 -12.83 6.24 -15.59
C CYS A 96 -13.97 7.27 -15.58
N THR A 97 -13.74 8.42 -14.96
CA THR A 97 -14.69 9.54 -14.97
C THR A 97 -14.41 10.52 -16.09
N ARG A 98 -13.12 10.76 -16.37
CA ARG A 98 -12.66 11.75 -17.35
C ARG A 98 -11.32 11.35 -17.93
N VAL A 99 -11.14 11.55 -19.24
CA VAL A 99 -9.87 11.32 -19.95
C VAL A 99 -9.42 12.63 -20.61
N LEU A 100 -8.22 13.09 -20.28
CA LEU A 100 -7.53 14.18 -20.96
C LEU A 100 -6.59 13.55 -22.00
N ALA A 101 -6.95 13.71 -23.28
CA ALA A 101 -6.28 13.07 -24.42
C ALA A 101 -5.82 14.09 -25.51
N GLY A 102 -6.06 15.38 -25.29
CA GLY A 102 -5.83 16.45 -26.26
C GLY A 102 -6.49 17.75 -25.82
N SER A 103 -6.55 18.72 -26.73
CA SER A 103 -7.17 20.03 -26.45
C SER A 103 -8.66 19.85 -26.08
N PRO A 104 -9.16 20.53 -25.04
CA PRO A 104 -10.58 20.53 -24.70
C PRO A 104 -11.48 21.00 -25.85
N MET A 105 -10.92 21.72 -26.83
CA MET A 105 -11.67 22.19 -28.00
C MET A 105 -12.01 21.08 -29.02
N GLN A 106 -11.40 19.90 -28.90
CA GLN A 106 -11.62 18.80 -29.85
C GLN A 106 -12.83 17.93 -29.49
N THR A 107 -13.33 18.00 -28.25
CA THR A 107 -14.47 17.19 -27.80
C THR A 107 -15.67 18.06 -27.45
N PRO A 108 -16.91 17.62 -27.77
CA PRO A 108 -18.12 18.35 -27.38
C PRO A 108 -18.23 18.59 -25.87
N GLU A 109 -17.72 17.65 -25.06
CA GLU A 109 -17.66 17.78 -23.60
C GLU A 109 -16.64 18.84 -23.16
N GLY A 110 -15.45 18.88 -23.76
CA GLY A 110 -14.44 19.87 -23.42
C GLY A 110 -14.83 21.30 -23.85
N ILE A 111 -15.56 21.44 -24.96
CA ILE A 111 -16.17 22.72 -25.36
C ILE A 111 -17.20 23.17 -24.32
N ARG A 112 -18.07 22.27 -23.84
CA ARG A 112 -19.05 22.57 -22.78
C ARG A 112 -18.37 22.95 -21.46
N ASP A 113 -17.29 22.29 -21.10
CA ASP A 113 -16.49 22.63 -19.92
C ASP A 113 -15.93 24.05 -20.04
N LEU A 114 -15.33 24.40 -21.18
CA LEU A 114 -14.81 25.75 -21.44
C LEU A 114 -15.94 26.80 -21.42
N GLN A 115 -17.10 26.48 -21.98
CA GLN A 115 -18.29 27.32 -21.92
C GLN A 115 -18.78 27.55 -20.47
N SER A 116 -18.72 26.51 -19.63
CA SER A 116 -19.18 26.59 -18.24
C SER A 116 -18.31 27.51 -17.37
N ILE A 117 -17.00 27.57 -17.64
CA ILE A 117 -16.08 28.44 -16.90
C ILE A 117 -16.02 29.86 -17.49
N ALA A 118 -16.46 30.06 -18.74
CA ALA A 118 -16.40 31.36 -19.40
C ALA A 118 -17.17 32.45 -18.64
N VAL A 119 -18.34 32.14 -18.09
CA VAL A 119 -19.16 33.13 -17.34
C VAL A 119 -18.47 33.60 -16.06
N PRO A 120 -17.98 32.72 -15.16
CA PRO A 120 -17.13 33.12 -14.04
C PRO A 120 -15.89 33.92 -14.46
N LEU A 121 -15.26 33.56 -15.58
CA LEU A 121 -14.07 34.25 -16.09
C LEU A 121 -14.38 35.67 -16.60
N LEU A 122 -15.52 35.85 -17.28
CA LEU A 122 -16.01 37.17 -17.68
C LEU A 122 -16.13 38.11 -16.49
N LEU A 123 -16.67 37.63 -15.37
CA LEU A 123 -16.83 38.43 -14.15
C LEU A 123 -15.50 38.79 -13.46
N ASN A 124 -14.40 38.10 -13.80
CA ASN A 124 -13.06 38.38 -13.30
C ASN A 124 -12.23 39.25 -14.26
N LEU A 125 -12.78 39.68 -15.40
CA LEU A 125 -12.08 40.58 -16.32
C LEU A 125 -11.93 41.98 -15.70
N GLU A 126 -10.90 42.70 -16.12
CA GLU A 126 -10.75 44.12 -15.78
C GLU A 126 -11.98 44.91 -16.26
N PRO A 127 -12.45 45.93 -15.50
CA PRO A 127 -13.71 46.62 -15.80
C PRO A 127 -13.80 47.19 -17.23
N GLU A 128 -12.68 47.66 -17.80
CA GLU A 128 -12.62 48.18 -19.16
C GLU A 128 -12.88 47.06 -20.19
N VAL A 129 -12.16 45.94 -20.06
CA VAL A 129 -12.30 44.76 -20.93
C VAL A 129 -13.67 44.10 -20.77
N PHE A 130 -14.21 44.07 -19.57
CA PHE A 130 -15.57 43.58 -19.30
C PHE A 130 -16.61 44.42 -20.03
N ASN A 131 -16.56 45.75 -19.91
CA ASN A 131 -17.50 46.65 -20.57
C ASN A 131 -17.41 46.56 -22.10
N GLU A 132 -16.19 46.45 -22.64
CA GLU A 132 -15.97 46.21 -24.06
C GLU A 132 -16.58 44.87 -24.50
N THR A 133 -16.35 43.81 -23.74
CA THR A 133 -16.89 42.47 -24.04
C THR A 133 -18.42 42.45 -23.96
N MET A 134 -19.02 43.11 -22.97
CA MET A 134 -20.48 43.21 -22.83
C MET A 134 -21.11 44.04 -23.96
N SER A 135 -20.37 44.95 -24.60
CA SER A 135 -20.86 45.67 -25.76
C SER A 135 -21.19 44.76 -26.95
N VAL A 136 -20.63 43.54 -26.99
CA VAL A 136 -20.93 42.51 -28.01
C VAL A 136 -22.39 42.06 -27.94
N LEU A 137 -23.04 42.14 -26.77
CA LEU A 137 -24.45 41.78 -26.58
C LEU A 137 -25.42 42.80 -27.19
N GLN A 138 -24.92 43.93 -27.71
CA GLN A 138 -25.77 44.92 -28.39
C GLN A 138 -26.38 44.30 -29.66
N PRO A 139 -27.71 44.47 -29.89
CA PRO A 139 -28.40 43.84 -31.04
C PRO A 139 -27.75 44.12 -32.39
N GLN A 140 -27.15 45.31 -32.56
CA GLN A 140 -26.48 45.70 -33.80
C GLN A 140 -25.18 44.91 -34.02
N LYS A 141 -24.32 44.76 -33.00
CA LYS A 141 -23.07 43.99 -33.10
C LYS A 141 -23.31 42.50 -33.32
N ILE A 142 -24.36 41.94 -32.72
CA ILE A 142 -24.76 40.54 -32.96
C ILE A 142 -25.14 40.34 -34.44
N ARG A 143 -25.94 41.25 -35.02
CA ARG A 143 -26.33 41.17 -36.44
C ARG A 143 -25.12 41.31 -37.37
N GLU A 144 -24.22 42.25 -37.09
CA GLU A 144 -22.99 42.44 -37.87
C GLU A 144 -22.08 41.20 -37.82
N ARG A 145 -21.95 40.57 -36.65
CA ARG A 145 -21.18 39.33 -36.48
C ARG A 145 -21.82 38.18 -37.27
N LEU A 146 -23.13 37.98 -37.17
CA LEU A 146 -23.83 36.93 -37.90
C LEU A 146 -23.73 37.12 -39.42
N GLN A 147 -23.84 38.35 -39.92
CA GLN A 147 -23.64 38.66 -41.35
C GLN A 147 -22.22 38.33 -41.80
N ARG A 148 -21.21 38.67 -41.01
CA ARG A 148 -19.80 38.36 -41.29
C ARG A 148 -19.55 36.85 -41.33
N LEU A 149 -20.04 36.12 -40.32
CA LEU A 149 -19.89 34.66 -40.26
C LEU A 149 -20.61 34.00 -41.45
N HIS A 150 -21.81 34.46 -41.80
CA HIS A 150 -22.55 33.96 -42.95
C HIS A 150 -21.78 34.15 -44.27
N GLN A 151 -21.26 35.36 -44.53
CA GLN A 151 -20.45 35.64 -45.72
C GLN A 151 -19.19 34.78 -45.79
N GLN A 152 -18.56 34.49 -44.65
CA GLN A 152 -17.36 33.64 -44.61
C GLN A 152 -17.68 32.15 -44.85
N ILE A 153 -18.85 31.68 -44.42
CA ILE A 153 -19.36 30.34 -44.73
C ILE A 153 -19.66 30.24 -46.23
N GLU A 154 -20.35 31.23 -46.80
CA GLU A 154 -20.61 31.29 -48.24
C GLU A 154 -19.32 31.33 -49.07
N ALA A 155 -18.26 31.96 -48.54
CA ALA A 155 -16.93 31.99 -49.15
C ALA A 155 -16.14 30.67 -48.99
N GLY A 156 -16.70 29.65 -48.34
CA GLY A 156 -16.09 28.33 -48.19
C GLY A 156 -15.04 28.23 -47.06
N SER A 157 -15.02 29.18 -46.12
CA SER A 157 -14.13 29.08 -44.95
C SER A 157 -14.72 28.12 -43.91
N PRO A 158 -13.96 27.13 -43.40
CA PRO A 158 -14.42 26.23 -42.34
C PRO A 158 -14.38 26.85 -40.94
N ARG A 159 -13.68 27.98 -40.78
CA ARG A 159 -13.45 28.65 -39.50
C ARG A 159 -14.73 29.18 -38.80
N PRO A 160 -15.70 29.79 -39.49
CA PRO A 160 -16.92 30.31 -38.87
C PRO A 160 -17.80 29.21 -38.26
N GLU A 161 -17.81 28.01 -38.84
CA GLU A 161 -18.58 26.88 -38.31
C GLU A 161 -18.03 26.44 -36.95
N PHE A 162 -16.70 26.37 -36.82
CA PHE A 162 -16.03 26.10 -35.56
C PHE A 162 -16.27 27.23 -34.53
N GLU A 163 -16.16 28.49 -34.95
CA GLU A 163 -16.43 29.65 -34.08
C GLU A 163 -17.88 29.66 -33.58
N LEU A 164 -18.86 29.25 -34.40
CA LEU A 164 -20.27 29.15 -33.98
C LEU A 164 -20.52 28.00 -32.99
N ALA A 165 -19.83 26.87 -33.16
CA ALA A 165 -19.93 25.74 -32.25
C ALA A 165 -19.31 26.05 -30.87
N PHE A 166 -18.21 26.80 -30.86
CA PHE A 166 -17.47 27.15 -29.65
C PHE A 166 -18.01 28.41 -28.96
N ASP A 167 -18.14 29.52 -29.69
CA ASP A 167 -18.48 30.86 -29.21
C ASP A 167 -19.49 31.58 -30.12
N PRO A 168 -20.78 31.17 -30.07
CA PRO A 168 -21.80 31.63 -31.00
C PRO A 168 -22.04 33.15 -30.95
N ILE A 169 -21.87 33.76 -29.77
CA ILE A 169 -22.13 35.19 -29.55
C ILE A 169 -20.82 36.01 -29.50
N GLY A 170 -19.67 35.38 -29.27
CA GLY A 170 -18.38 36.09 -29.18
C GLY A 170 -17.99 36.51 -27.76
N LEU A 171 -18.53 35.84 -26.74
CA LEU A 171 -18.30 36.16 -25.34
C LEU A 171 -17.18 35.31 -24.72
N ILE A 172 -16.97 34.10 -25.23
CA ILE A 172 -16.06 33.12 -24.63
C ILE A 172 -14.61 33.46 -24.99
N GLY A 173 -14.34 33.89 -26.22
CA GLY A 173 -13.00 34.28 -26.66
C GLY A 173 -12.36 35.35 -25.77
N PRO A 174 -13.01 36.50 -25.53
CA PRO A 174 -12.50 37.54 -24.64
C PRO A 174 -12.36 37.08 -23.18
N ALA A 175 -13.26 36.22 -22.69
CA ALA A 175 -13.21 35.66 -21.34
C ALA A 175 -11.97 34.77 -21.12
N LEU A 176 -11.56 34.04 -22.16
CA LEU A 176 -10.42 33.15 -22.14
C LEU A 176 -9.09 33.83 -22.49
N LYS A 177 -9.12 35.09 -22.96
CA LYS A 177 -7.93 35.85 -23.37
C LYS A 177 -6.80 35.86 -22.31
N PRO A 178 -7.08 36.06 -21.00
CA PRO A 178 -6.03 36.00 -19.97
C PRO A 178 -5.38 34.62 -19.81
N PHE A 179 -6.05 33.55 -20.25
CA PHE A 179 -5.53 32.19 -20.24
C PHE A 179 -4.86 31.80 -21.56
N ALA A 180 -5.26 32.44 -22.67
CA ALA A 180 -4.67 32.21 -23.99
C ALA A 180 -3.21 32.70 -24.08
N GLU A 181 -2.83 33.70 -23.29
CA GLU A 181 -1.43 34.15 -23.18
C GLU A 181 -0.53 33.17 -22.41
N SER A 182 -1.13 32.21 -21.68
CA SER A 182 -0.38 31.04 -21.22
C SER A 182 -0.28 30.07 -22.39
N THR A 183 0.94 29.76 -22.82
CA THR A 183 1.34 28.93 -23.97
C THR A 183 0.71 27.54 -24.09
N ALA A 184 -0.20 27.16 -23.18
CA ALA A 184 -0.87 25.86 -23.13
C ALA A 184 -2.15 25.75 -23.97
N ILE A 185 -2.72 26.86 -24.47
CA ILE A 185 -3.99 26.83 -25.22
C ILE A 185 -3.78 26.87 -26.75
N GLU A 186 -2.70 27.50 -27.23
CA GLU A 186 -2.42 27.67 -28.67
C GLU A 186 -1.69 26.50 -29.31
N GLU A 187 -0.83 25.80 -28.57
CA GLU A 187 -0.15 24.63 -29.12
C GLU A 187 -1.03 23.41 -28.93
N ASP A 188 -1.53 22.89 -30.06
CA ASP A 188 -1.97 21.51 -30.25
C ASP A 188 -0.80 20.55 -30.00
N GLN A 189 -0.22 20.60 -28.80
CA GLN A 189 0.70 19.60 -28.31
C GLN A 189 -0.17 18.50 -27.72
N PRO A 190 -0.47 17.43 -28.48
CA PRO A 190 -0.81 16.18 -27.82
C PRO A 190 0.32 15.93 -26.81
N LEU A 191 -0.01 15.48 -25.59
CA LEU A 191 0.98 15.21 -24.55
C LEU A 191 1.94 14.12 -25.04
N THR A 192 2.91 14.50 -25.85
CA THR A 192 3.73 13.64 -26.69
C THR A 192 5.19 13.97 -26.42
N SER A 193 6.03 12.96 -26.53
CA SER A 193 7.47 13.19 -26.43
C SER A 193 7.95 14.01 -27.63
N THR A 194 9.11 14.67 -27.48
CA THR A 194 9.70 15.50 -28.53
C THR A 194 9.99 14.71 -29.81
N ASP A 195 10.26 13.41 -29.68
CA ASP A 195 10.46 12.46 -30.77
C ASP A 195 9.16 11.77 -31.25
N ARG A 196 8.00 12.13 -30.67
CA ARG A 196 6.65 11.61 -30.97
C ARG A 196 6.46 10.10 -30.79
N THR A 197 7.44 9.40 -30.23
CA THR A 197 7.35 7.95 -29.96
C THR A 197 6.48 7.61 -28.77
N MET A 198 6.20 8.59 -27.91
CA MET A 198 5.37 8.45 -26.72
C MET A 198 4.17 9.39 -26.78
N ARG A 199 2.99 8.87 -26.40
CA ARG A 199 1.76 9.66 -26.21
C ARG A 199 1.11 9.38 -24.86
N VAL A 200 0.81 10.44 -24.13
CA VAL A 200 0.35 10.41 -22.74
C VAL A 200 -1.13 10.78 -22.64
N PHE A 201 -1.85 10.08 -21.76
CA PHE A 201 -3.25 10.30 -21.45
C PHE A 201 -3.42 10.39 -19.93
N LEU A 202 -4.17 11.38 -19.45
CA LEU A 202 -4.48 11.50 -18.03
C LEU A 202 -5.92 11.07 -17.80
N ALA A 203 -6.13 10.01 -17.02
CA ALA A 203 -7.44 9.47 -16.68
C ALA A 203 -7.76 9.75 -15.21
N VAL A 204 -8.83 10.49 -14.95
CA VAL A 204 -9.39 10.64 -13.61
C VAL A 204 -10.22 9.39 -13.30
N THR A 205 -10.02 8.82 -12.11
CA THR A 205 -10.69 7.59 -11.68
C THR A 205 -11.78 7.86 -10.66
N ASN A 206 -12.82 7.01 -10.63
CA ASN A 206 -13.94 7.12 -9.68
C ASN A 206 -13.66 6.51 -8.29
N GLN A 207 -12.40 6.25 -7.95
CA GLN A 207 -12.07 5.61 -6.67
C GLN A 207 -12.45 6.51 -5.48
N GLU A 208 -13.10 5.94 -4.48
CA GLU A 208 -13.48 6.66 -3.25
C GLU A 208 -12.31 6.80 -2.25
N SER A 209 -11.32 5.91 -2.32
CA SER A 209 -10.16 5.90 -1.41
C SER A 209 -8.89 5.41 -2.10
N ILE A 210 -7.74 5.83 -1.56
CA ILE A 210 -6.38 5.42 -1.98
C ILE A 210 -5.88 4.28 -1.06
N SER A 211 -6.80 3.47 -0.52
CA SER A 211 -6.41 2.28 0.24
C SER A 211 -5.82 1.24 -0.69
N ALA A 212 -4.88 0.43 -0.20
CA ALA A 212 -4.22 -0.61 -0.99
C ALA A 212 -5.22 -1.57 -1.61
N PHE A 213 -6.30 -1.91 -0.90
CA PHE A 213 -7.34 -2.77 -1.43
C PHE A 213 -8.10 -2.10 -2.59
N ALA A 214 -8.48 -0.82 -2.45
CA ALA A 214 -9.14 -0.08 -3.51
C ALA A 214 -8.23 0.09 -4.73
N CYS A 215 -6.97 0.51 -4.53
CA CYS A 215 -5.97 0.64 -5.58
C CYS A 215 -5.68 -0.69 -6.26
N GLN A 216 -5.55 -1.80 -5.52
CA GLN A 216 -5.38 -3.14 -6.11
C GLN A 216 -6.59 -3.56 -6.94
N ARG A 217 -7.82 -3.26 -6.47
CA ARG A 217 -9.04 -3.56 -7.22
C ARG A 217 -9.11 -2.78 -8.53
N LEU A 218 -8.80 -1.47 -8.47
CA LEU A 218 -8.70 -0.61 -9.64
C LEU A 218 -7.63 -1.13 -10.61
N MET A 219 -6.43 -1.42 -10.12
CA MET A 219 -5.33 -1.89 -10.97
C MET A 219 -5.60 -3.25 -11.62
N ARG A 220 -6.43 -4.13 -11.02
CA ARG A 220 -6.91 -5.34 -11.73
C ARG A 220 -7.76 -4.99 -12.94
N GLN A 221 -8.67 -4.01 -12.81
CA GLN A 221 -9.49 -3.53 -13.93
C GLN A 221 -8.64 -2.84 -14.99
N VAL A 222 -7.68 -2.00 -14.58
CA VAL A 222 -6.73 -1.32 -15.47
C VAL A 222 -5.84 -2.32 -16.21
N ASN A 223 -5.33 -3.36 -15.53
CA ASN A 223 -4.51 -4.38 -16.18
C ASN A 223 -5.33 -5.25 -17.14
N ALA A 224 -6.59 -5.56 -16.81
CA ALA A 224 -7.50 -6.22 -17.75
C ALA A 224 -7.77 -5.33 -18.98
N PHE A 225 -7.95 -4.03 -18.79
CA PHE A 225 -8.04 -3.07 -19.88
C PHE A 225 -6.77 -3.05 -20.73
N ARG A 226 -5.57 -2.95 -20.13
CA ARG A 226 -4.28 -2.96 -20.88
C ARG A 226 -4.10 -4.18 -21.77
N ALA A 227 -4.59 -5.34 -21.33
CA ALA A 227 -4.51 -6.58 -22.11
C ALA A 227 -5.34 -6.49 -23.42
N ASN A 228 -6.53 -5.90 -23.36
CA ASN A 228 -7.45 -5.79 -24.50
C ASN A 228 -7.28 -4.45 -25.26
N ALA A 229 -6.64 -3.46 -24.64
CA ALA A 229 -6.53 -2.13 -25.22
C ALA A 229 -5.77 -2.13 -26.55
N ARG A 230 -4.82 -3.08 -26.72
CA ARG A 230 -4.03 -3.30 -27.93
C ARG A 230 -4.84 -3.76 -29.16
N GLU A 231 -6.08 -4.19 -28.98
CA GLU A 231 -6.93 -4.58 -30.11
C GLU A 231 -7.09 -3.41 -31.09
N GLY A 232 -6.86 -3.63 -32.38
CA GLY A 232 -6.92 -2.55 -33.40
C GLY A 232 -5.60 -1.77 -33.59
N TRP A 233 -4.52 -2.17 -32.92
CA TRP A 233 -3.16 -1.75 -33.26
C TRP A 233 -2.56 -2.68 -34.33
N ASP A 234 -2.04 -2.10 -35.41
CA ASP A 234 -1.44 -2.80 -36.57
C ASP A 234 0.03 -2.45 -36.81
N GLY A 235 0.66 -1.75 -35.86
CA GLY A 235 2.09 -1.45 -35.85
C GLY A 235 2.95 -2.52 -35.18
N GLY A 236 4.22 -2.19 -34.95
CA GLY A 236 5.17 -3.01 -34.20
C GLY A 236 4.85 -3.15 -32.71
N PRO A 237 5.82 -3.50 -31.85
CA PRO A 237 5.57 -3.71 -30.43
C PRO A 237 5.11 -2.41 -29.73
N LEU A 238 3.85 -2.37 -29.30
CA LEU A 238 3.27 -1.26 -28.53
C LEU A 238 3.34 -1.51 -27.02
N GLU A 239 4.06 -0.64 -26.31
CA GLU A 239 4.10 -0.65 -24.86
C GLU A 239 3.06 0.33 -24.29
N ILE A 240 2.20 -0.18 -23.40
CA ILE A 240 1.20 0.64 -22.70
C ILE A 240 1.65 0.76 -21.25
N LEU A 241 2.26 1.87 -20.90
CA LEU A 241 2.71 2.19 -19.55
C LEU A 241 1.58 2.81 -18.73
N VAL A 242 1.57 2.56 -17.43
CA VAL A 242 0.64 3.17 -16.48
C VAL A 242 1.40 3.61 -15.26
N THR A 243 1.20 4.86 -14.85
CA THR A 243 1.72 5.41 -13.61
C THR A 243 0.64 6.24 -12.90
N GLY A 244 0.97 6.73 -11.72
CA GLY A 244 0.06 7.46 -10.85
C GLY A 244 0.03 6.85 -9.46
N ARG A 245 -0.50 7.60 -8.49
CA ARG A 245 -0.48 7.21 -7.07
C ARG A 245 -1.14 5.86 -6.84
N SER A 246 -2.28 5.58 -7.47
CA SER A 246 -2.97 4.30 -7.33
C SER A 246 -2.17 3.12 -7.88
N ALA A 247 -1.44 3.32 -8.99
CA ALA A 247 -0.57 2.29 -9.54
C ALA A 247 0.59 1.98 -8.57
N TYR A 248 1.28 3.01 -8.08
CA TYR A 248 2.35 2.87 -7.09
C TYR A 248 1.88 2.18 -5.81
N VAL A 249 0.77 2.64 -5.21
CA VAL A 249 0.26 2.07 -3.97
C VAL A 249 -0.13 0.60 -4.16
N ALA A 250 -0.77 0.26 -5.28
CA ALA A 250 -1.15 -1.13 -5.58
C ALA A 250 0.08 -2.03 -5.73
N GLU A 251 1.08 -1.60 -6.49
CA GLU A 251 2.31 -2.34 -6.75
C GLU A 251 3.15 -2.51 -5.47
N ILE A 252 3.44 -1.41 -4.78
CA ILE A 252 4.18 -1.43 -3.50
C ILE A 252 3.48 -2.33 -2.48
N SER A 253 2.15 -2.26 -2.38
CA SER A 253 1.40 -3.09 -1.43
C SER A 253 1.40 -4.58 -1.80
N LEU A 254 1.47 -4.93 -3.08
CA LEU A 254 1.61 -6.32 -3.52
C LEU A 254 3.03 -6.83 -3.26
N SER A 255 4.05 -6.06 -3.62
CA SER A 255 5.45 -6.39 -3.37
C SER A 255 5.73 -6.54 -1.88
N MET A 256 5.27 -5.60 -1.04
CA MET A 256 5.40 -5.72 0.42
C MET A 256 4.73 -6.98 0.97
N ARG A 257 3.53 -7.36 0.48
CA ARG A 257 2.88 -8.60 0.92
C ARG A 257 3.70 -9.83 0.56
N TYR A 258 4.23 -9.87 -0.67
CA TYR A 258 5.11 -10.93 -1.12
C TYR A 258 6.37 -11.00 -0.25
N ASP A 259 7.03 -9.86 -0.03
CA ASP A 259 8.27 -9.76 0.76
C ASP A 259 8.05 -10.18 2.22
N ILE A 260 6.93 -9.76 2.84
CA ILE A 260 6.59 -10.17 4.21
C ILE A 260 6.37 -11.68 4.29
N VAL A 261 5.62 -12.27 3.35
CA VAL A 261 5.36 -13.71 3.34
C VAL A 261 6.63 -14.50 3.04
N ALA A 262 7.41 -14.08 2.05
CA ALA A 262 8.68 -14.70 1.67
C ALA A 262 9.69 -14.63 2.81
N THR A 263 9.83 -13.48 3.47
CA THR A 263 10.76 -13.30 4.59
C THR A 263 10.32 -14.07 5.83
N LEU A 264 9.01 -14.12 6.11
CA LEU A 264 8.47 -14.90 7.23
C LEU A 264 8.68 -16.40 7.01
N LEU A 265 8.30 -16.92 5.84
CA LEU A 265 8.52 -18.33 5.49
C LEU A 265 10.01 -18.66 5.45
N GLY A 266 10.83 -17.81 4.84
CA GLY A 266 12.29 -17.95 4.81
C GLY A 266 12.89 -18.00 6.22
N SER A 267 12.48 -17.10 7.11
CA SER A 267 12.92 -17.08 8.51
C SER A 267 12.51 -18.35 9.26
N VAL A 268 11.26 -18.80 9.10
CA VAL A 268 10.75 -20.02 9.74
C VAL A 268 11.51 -21.25 9.24
N VAL A 269 11.78 -21.35 7.94
CA VAL A 269 12.53 -22.47 7.34
C VAL A 269 14.00 -22.45 7.79
N LEU A 270 14.65 -21.29 7.72
CA LEU A 270 16.06 -21.12 8.12
C LEU A 270 16.24 -21.50 9.60
N VAL A 271 15.45 -20.86 10.48
CA VAL A 271 15.49 -21.13 11.90
C VAL A 271 15.09 -22.56 12.23
N GLY A 272 14.01 -23.05 11.61
CA GLY A 272 13.57 -24.42 11.79
C GLY A 272 14.65 -25.42 11.42
N THR A 273 15.40 -25.16 10.35
CA THR A 273 16.52 -25.99 9.91
C THR A 273 17.67 -25.94 10.91
N ILE A 274 18.08 -24.75 11.38
CA ILE A 274 19.14 -24.60 12.39
C ILE A 274 18.75 -25.33 13.69
N PHE A 275 17.51 -25.15 14.16
CA PHE A 275 16.99 -25.83 15.34
C PHE A 275 16.95 -27.35 15.14
N PHE A 276 16.53 -27.80 13.96
CA PHE A 276 16.49 -29.22 13.63
C PHE A 276 17.88 -29.84 13.56
N ILE A 277 18.88 -29.16 12.99
CA ILE A 277 20.27 -29.63 12.99
C ILE A 277 20.84 -29.63 14.41
N GLY A 278 20.50 -28.65 15.25
CA GLY A 278 20.97 -28.57 16.63
C GLY A 278 20.39 -29.70 17.50
N PHE A 279 19.09 -29.98 17.39
CA PHE A 279 18.38 -30.85 18.33
C PHE A 279 17.81 -32.13 17.72
N HIS A 280 17.85 -32.32 16.40
CA HIS A 280 17.35 -33.47 15.64
C HIS A 280 15.93 -33.93 16.03
N ARG A 281 15.06 -32.98 16.42
CA ARG A 281 13.73 -33.27 16.99
C ARG A 281 12.64 -32.35 16.49
N TRP A 282 11.59 -32.96 15.94
CA TRP A 282 10.42 -32.29 15.39
C TRP A 282 9.46 -31.74 16.45
N LEU A 283 9.26 -32.45 17.57
CA LEU A 283 8.26 -32.05 18.58
C LEU A 283 8.58 -30.70 19.27
N PRO A 284 9.81 -30.47 19.77
CA PRO A 284 10.18 -29.18 20.35
C PRO A 284 10.16 -28.04 19.32
N LEU A 285 10.50 -28.34 18.05
CA LEU A 285 10.42 -27.38 16.95
C LEU A 285 8.97 -26.92 16.72
N LEU A 286 8.02 -27.85 16.71
CA LEU A 286 6.58 -27.51 16.63
C LEU A 286 6.13 -26.69 17.83
N GLY A 287 6.60 -27.02 19.04
CA GLY A 287 6.30 -26.25 20.25
C GLY A 287 6.84 -24.83 20.21
N MET A 288 8.05 -24.64 19.66
CA MET A 288 8.67 -23.34 19.42
C MET A 288 7.85 -22.53 18.42
N GLY A 289 7.58 -23.11 17.24
CA GLY A 289 6.78 -22.45 16.19
C GLY A 289 5.39 -22.06 16.68
N PHE A 290 4.72 -22.92 17.43
CA PHE A 290 3.42 -22.64 18.03
C PHE A 290 3.48 -21.52 19.08
N SER A 291 4.50 -21.52 19.94
CA SER A 291 4.68 -20.47 20.96
C SER A 291 4.95 -19.10 20.33
N LEU A 292 5.75 -19.06 19.25
CA LEU A 292 6.01 -17.84 18.48
C LEU A 292 4.74 -17.36 17.77
N LEU A 293 4.03 -18.25 17.08
CA LEU A 293 2.77 -17.93 16.43
C LEU A 293 1.77 -17.31 17.42
N LEU A 294 1.64 -17.91 18.61
CA LEU A 294 0.76 -17.38 19.66
C LEU A 294 1.23 -16.00 20.14
N SER A 295 2.53 -15.77 20.30
CA SER A 295 3.06 -14.46 20.66
C SER A 295 2.79 -13.39 19.59
N CYS A 296 2.93 -13.72 18.31
CA CYS A 296 2.57 -12.84 17.20
C CYS A 296 1.08 -12.51 17.23
N LEU A 297 0.21 -13.50 17.44
CA LEU A 297 -1.23 -13.33 17.50
C LEU A 297 -1.67 -12.46 18.70
N VAL A 298 -1.07 -12.66 19.87
CA VAL A 298 -1.30 -11.82 21.05
C VAL A 298 -0.81 -10.39 20.82
N ALA A 299 0.37 -10.23 20.23
CA ALA A 299 0.90 -8.90 19.89
C ALA A 299 -0.02 -8.18 18.89
N LEU A 300 -0.47 -8.85 17.83
CA LEU A 300 -1.41 -8.29 16.84
C LEU A 300 -2.72 -7.87 17.49
N THR A 301 -3.31 -8.71 18.35
CA THR A 301 -4.59 -8.42 18.98
C THR A 301 -4.51 -7.27 19.99
N LEU A 302 -3.47 -7.24 20.82
CA LEU A 302 -3.23 -6.10 21.72
C LEU A 302 -2.85 -4.83 20.95
N GLY A 303 -2.04 -4.94 19.90
CA GLY A 303 -1.68 -3.81 19.05
C GLY A 303 -2.89 -3.22 18.32
N LEU A 304 -3.79 -4.06 17.81
CA LEU A 304 -5.08 -3.62 17.25
C LEU A 304 -5.96 -2.93 18.28
N PHE A 305 -5.98 -3.42 19.53
CA PHE A 305 -6.72 -2.78 20.60
C PHE A 305 -6.16 -1.39 20.94
N ILE A 306 -4.84 -1.22 20.90
CA ILE A 306 -4.16 0.05 21.21
C ILE A 306 -4.31 1.06 20.06
N PHE A 307 -4.06 0.63 18.82
CA PHE A 307 -3.91 1.55 17.67
C PHE A 307 -5.11 1.58 16.72
N ARG A 308 -6.04 0.62 16.83
CA ARG A 308 -7.25 0.43 15.99
C ARG A 308 -6.99 0.13 14.52
N GLN A 309 -5.90 0.61 13.95
CA GLN A 309 -5.40 0.35 12.60
C GLN A 309 -3.88 0.12 12.66
N LEU A 310 -3.38 -0.85 11.89
CA LEU A 310 -1.95 -1.15 11.83
C LEU A 310 -1.41 -0.78 10.45
N SER A 311 -0.29 -0.06 10.43
CA SER A 311 0.45 0.27 9.22
C SER A 311 1.03 -1.00 8.59
N MET A 312 1.09 -1.02 7.26
CA MET A 312 1.77 -2.09 6.49
C MET A 312 3.22 -2.34 6.95
N VAL A 313 3.96 -1.30 7.35
CA VAL A 313 5.34 -1.44 7.86
C VAL A 313 5.37 -2.27 9.14
N SER A 314 4.40 -2.05 10.02
CA SER A 314 4.28 -2.73 11.31
C SER A 314 3.99 -4.23 11.14
N VAL A 315 3.46 -4.68 10.00
CA VAL A 315 3.14 -6.10 9.74
C VAL A 315 4.41 -6.97 9.65
N GLY A 316 5.55 -6.38 9.30
CA GLY A 316 6.85 -7.07 9.27
C GLY A 316 7.36 -7.52 10.65
N PHE A 317 6.74 -7.05 11.74
CA PHE A 317 7.18 -7.37 13.11
C PHE A 317 7.19 -8.88 13.40
N CYS A 318 6.29 -9.67 12.80
CA CYS A 318 6.24 -11.12 13.00
C CYS A 318 7.55 -11.80 12.58
N ALA A 319 8.13 -11.39 11.45
CA ALA A 319 9.39 -11.95 10.96
C ALA A 319 10.55 -11.61 11.91
N ILE A 320 10.59 -10.35 12.40
CA ILE A 320 11.57 -9.90 13.40
C ILE A 320 11.40 -10.69 14.71
N LEU A 321 10.17 -10.85 15.18
CA LEU A 321 9.85 -11.56 16.41
C LEU A 321 10.19 -13.05 16.32
N VAL A 322 10.03 -13.68 15.16
CA VAL A 322 10.49 -15.05 14.93
C VAL A 322 12.00 -15.12 15.13
N GLY A 323 12.78 -14.22 14.53
CA GLY A 323 14.24 -14.21 14.72
C GLY A 323 14.67 -14.05 16.19
N LEU A 324 14.06 -13.11 16.91
CA LEU A 324 14.42 -12.80 18.31
C LEU A 324 13.88 -13.81 19.33
N GLY A 325 12.66 -14.31 19.12
CA GLY A 325 11.98 -15.17 20.11
C GLY A 325 12.50 -16.60 20.15
N VAL A 326 13.19 -17.03 19.10
CA VAL A 326 13.77 -18.38 18.97
C VAL A 326 14.90 -18.60 19.97
N ASP A 327 15.66 -17.55 20.29
CA ASP A 327 16.76 -17.63 21.26
C ASP A 327 16.28 -18.15 22.61
N PHE A 328 15.08 -17.72 23.04
CA PHE A 328 14.46 -18.21 24.27
C PHE A 328 14.14 -19.70 24.20
N ALA A 329 13.71 -20.21 23.03
CA ALA A 329 13.45 -21.63 22.84
C ALA A 329 14.74 -22.45 22.94
N ILE A 330 15.81 -22.00 22.26
CA ILE A 330 17.11 -22.67 22.25
C ILE A 330 17.71 -22.72 23.66
N LEU A 331 17.73 -21.59 24.37
CA LEU A 331 18.23 -21.51 25.75
C LEU A 331 17.44 -22.44 26.69
N THR A 332 16.11 -22.32 26.67
CA THR A 332 15.23 -23.07 27.56
C THR A 332 15.28 -24.56 27.28
N PHE A 333 15.22 -24.97 26.01
CA PHE A 333 15.28 -26.38 25.61
C PHE A 333 16.67 -26.98 25.82
N GLY A 334 17.73 -26.22 25.54
CA GLY A 334 19.11 -26.65 25.79
C GLY A 334 19.38 -26.95 27.26
N ARG A 335 18.91 -26.10 28.19
CA ARG A 335 19.02 -26.40 29.63
C ARG A 335 18.15 -27.56 30.08
N TYR A 336 16.97 -27.72 29.48
CA TYR A 336 16.14 -28.89 29.73
C TYR A 336 16.86 -30.17 29.31
N GLN A 337 17.48 -30.20 28.13
CA GLN A 337 18.30 -31.32 27.69
C GLN A 337 19.45 -31.60 28.65
N GLN A 338 20.19 -30.57 29.07
CA GLN A 338 21.28 -30.74 30.02
C GLN A 338 20.77 -31.35 31.34
N ALA A 339 19.66 -30.85 31.88
CA ALA A 339 19.08 -31.41 33.11
C ALA A 339 18.64 -32.88 32.95
N ARG A 340 18.19 -33.27 31.75
CA ARG A 340 17.85 -34.67 31.43
C ARG A 340 19.09 -35.55 31.30
N ILE A 341 20.20 -35.02 30.76
CA ILE A 341 21.50 -35.69 30.70
C ILE A 341 22.07 -35.89 32.12
N ASP A 342 21.91 -34.88 32.99
CA ASP A 342 22.31 -34.92 34.40
C ASP A 342 21.43 -35.86 35.26
N GLY A 343 20.54 -36.66 34.64
CA GLY A 343 19.73 -37.68 35.30
C GLY A 343 18.42 -37.18 35.95
N GLN A 344 18.05 -35.91 35.78
CA GLN A 344 16.81 -35.38 36.38
C GLN A 344 15.56 -35.94 35.69
N SER A 345 14.51 -36.18 36.46
CA SER A 345 13.19 -36.56 35.92
C SER A 345 12.63 -35.47 35.00
N HIS A 346 11.69 -35.80 34.11
CA HIS A 346 11.13 -34.85 33.13
C HIS A 346 10.59 -33.58 33.81
N ARG A 347 9.80 -33.76 34.88
CA ARG A 347 9.23 -32.66 35.67
C ARG A 347 10.32 -31.82 36.35
N GLN A 348 11.34 -32.46 36.92
CA GLN A 348 12.46 -31.74 37.55
C GLN A 348 13.30 -30.98 36.52
N GLY A 349 13.56 -31.56 35.35
CA GLY A 349 14.30 -30.90 34.28
C GLY A 349 13.60 -29.64 33.78
N ILE A 350 12.27 -29.68 33.63
CA ILE A 350 11.46 -28.48 33.29
C ILE A 350 11.58 -27.43 34.40
N ALA A 351 11.35 -27.82 35.65
CA ALA A 351 11.40 -26.91 36.79
C ALA A 351 12.76 -26.25 36.95
N THR A 352 13.85 -27.02 36.82
CA THR A 352 15.23 -26.53 36.89
C THR A 352 15.53 -25.56 35.74
N SER A 353 15.05 -25.86 34.53
CA SER A 353 15.26 -24.99 33.36
C SER A 353 14.60 -23.64 33.55
N VAL A 354 13.32 -23.63 33.95
CA VAL A 354 12.57 -22.39 34.19
C VAL A 354 13.13 -21.63 35.41
N ALA A 355 13.52 -22.33 36.48
CA ALA A 355 14.08 -21.67 37.66
C ALA A 355 15.43 -20.99 37.40
N LYS A 356 16.29 -21.61 36.59
CA LYS A 356 17.63 -21.07 36.27
C LYS A 356 17.59 -20.01 35.16
N LEU A 357 16.86 -20.26 34.08
CA LEU A 357 16.84 -19.36 32.92
C LEU A 357 15.68 -18.37 32.92
N GLY A 358 14.60 -18.59 33.67
CA GLY A 358 13.42 -17.72 33.62
C GLY A 358 13.74 -16.27 33.94
N ARG A 359 14.63 -16.02 34.92
CA ARG A 359 15.13 -14.66 35.20
C ARG A 359 15.93 -14.08 34.05
N ALA A 360 16.83 -14.86 33.44
CA ALA A 360 17.63 -14.42 32.30
C ALA A 360 16.75 -14.09 31.08
N ILE A 361 15.77 -14.95 30.79
CA ILE A 361 14.78 -14.74 29.71
C ILE A 361 13.95 -13.48 29.97
N PHE A 362 13.50 -13.28 31.21
CA PHE A 362 12.74 -12.08 31.57
C PHE A 362 13.55 -10.79 31.35
N PHE A 363 14.79 -10.73 31.82
CA PHE A 363 15.65 -9.56 31.61
C PHE A 363 16.06 -9.39 30.13
N GLY A 364 16.28 -10.48 29.41
CA GLY A 364 16.51 -10.46 27.96
C GLY A 364 15.31 -9.86 27.22
N ALA A 365 14.10 -10.39 27.46
CA ALA A 365 12.88 -9.86 26.87
C ALA A 365 12.63 -8.40 27.26
N LEU A 366 12.90 -8.02 28.52
CA LEU A 366 12.72 -6.65 29.00
C LEU A 366 13.68 -5.68 28.30
N THR A 367 14.96 -6.01 28.19
CA THR A 367 15.96 -5.15 27.54
C THR A 367 15.69 -5.01 26.04
N THR A 368 15.32 -6.09 25.36
CA THR A 368 14.88 -6.05 23.96
C THR A 368 13.61 -5.20 23.79
N ALA A 369 12.61 -5.39 24.66
CA ALA A 369 11.37 -4.61 24.63
C ALA A 369 11.65 -3.11 24.81
N VAL A 370 12.50 -2.73 25.77
CA VAL A 370 12.92 -1.32 25.97
C VAL A 370 13.62 -0.77 24.72
N GLY A 371 14.50 -1.55 24.09
CA GLY A 371 15.17 -1.15 22.85
C GLY A 371 14.20 -0.86 21.70
N PHE A 372 13.17 -1.70 21.51
CA PHE A 372 12.15 -1.48 20.49
C PHE A 372 11.14 -0.38 20.87
N LEU A 373 10.82 -0.20 22.15
CA LEU A 373 9.97 0.91 22.61
C LEU A 373 10.62 2.28 22.36
N ALA A 374 11.95 2.35 22.23
CA ALA A 374 12.62 3.59 21.81
C ALA A 374 12.14 4.09 20.43
N LEU A 375 11.60 3.22 19.57
CA LEU A 375 11.01 3.62 18.28
C LEU A 375 9.80 4.56 18.42
N ILE A 376 9.15 4.59 19.58
CA ILE A 376 8.08 5.55 19.89
C ILE A 376 8.60 6.99 19.80
N LEU A 377 9.89 7.21 20.09
CA LEU A 377 10.54 8.52 20.04
C LEU A 377 10.79 9.01 18.61
N SER A 378 10.61 8.16 17.58
CA SER A 378 10.84 8.53 16.18
C SER A 378 9.83 9.53 15.62
N GLY A 379 8.68 9.70 16.29
CA GLY A 379 7.57 10.53 15.79
C GLY A 379 6.78 9.90 14.64
N SER A 380 7.22 8.78 14.07
CA SER A 380 6.49 8.04 13.05
C SER A 380 5.51 7.04 13.68
N MET A 381 4.25 7.07 13.26
CA MET A 381 3.24 6.12 13.76
C MET A 381 3.59 4.67 13.39
N GLY A 382 4.10 4.44 12.17
CA GLY A 382 4.49 3.10 11.71
C GLY A 382 5.59 2.49 12.58
N PHE A 383 6.66 3.24 12.87
CA PHE A 383 7.74 2.74 13.73
C PHE A 383 7.31 2.61 15.20
N SER A 384 6.45 3.51 15.68
CA SER A 384 5.89 3.40 17.05
C SER A 384 5.06 2.12 17.21
N GLN A 385 4.20 1.81 16.23
CA GLN A 385 3.43 0.58 16.20
C GLN A 385 4.32 -0.66 16.12
N LEU A 386 5.32 -0.67 15.23
CA LEU A 386 6.31 -1.74 15.12
C LEU A 386 7.00 -2.01 16.47
N GLY A 387 7.49 -0.96 17.13
CA GLY A 387 8.17 -1.05 18.42
C GLY A 387 7.29 -1.64 19.53
N VAL A 388 6.05 -1.16 19.65
CA VAL A 388 5.08 -1.67 20.64
C VAL A 388 4.70 -3.12 20.36
N LEU A 389 4.47 -3.49 19.09
CA LEU A 389 4.15 -4.87 18.72
C LEU A 389 5.28 -5.83 19.06
N ILE A 390 6.54 -5.46 18.78
CA ILE A 390 7.70 -6.29 19.13
C ILE A 390 7.88 -6.38 20.64
N ALA A 391 7.72 -5.27 21.37
CA ALA A 391 7.84 -5.26 22.83
C ALA A 391 6.81 -6.17 23.52
N ILE A 392 5.55 -6.14 23.06
CA ILE A 392 4.52 -7.07 23.55
C ILE A 392 4.88 -8.50 23.13
N GLY A 393 5.19 -8.69 21.85
CA GLY A 393 5.49 -10.00 21.26
C GLY A 393 6.64 -10.72 21.97
N ILE A 394 7.75 -10.02 22.24
CA ILE A 394 8.95 -10.63 22.85
C ILE A 394 8.71 -11.04 24.31
N PHE A 395 7.90 -10.26 25.03
CA PHE A 395 7.52 -10.57 26.41
C PHE A 395 6.65 -11.83 26.48
N PHE A 396 5.64 -11.92 25.61
CA PHE A 396 4.81 -13.12 25.48
C PHE A 396 5.57 -14.30 24.90
N ALA A 397 6.53 -14.09 23.99
CA ALA A 397 7.40 -15.15 23.49
C ALA A 397 8.22 -15.77 24.63
N GLY A 398 8.89 -14.97 25.47
CA GLY A 398 9.60 -15.46 26.64
C GLY A 398 8.70 -16.24 27.60
N PHE A 399 7.51 -15.70 27.88
CA PHE A 399 6.51 -16.36 28.72
C PHE A 399 6.02 -17.69 28.13
N PHE A 400 5.64 -17.73 26.85
CA PHE A 400 5.17 -18.94 26.19
C PHE A 400 6.28 -19.99 26.01
N MET A 401 7.53 -19.58 25.80
CA MET A 401 8.66 -20.50 25.77
C MET A 401 8.93 -21.16 27.12
N CYS A 402 8.73 -20.44 28.23
CA CYS A 402 8.87 -21.03 29.57
C CYS A 402 7.72 -21.96 29.96
N THR A 403 6.57 -21.89 29.26
CA THR A 403 5.32 -22.54 29.68
C THR A 403 4.78 -23.52 28.65
N ILE A 404 4.45 -23.05 27.45
CA ILE A 404 3.79 -23.80 26.37
C ILE A 404 4.77 -24.72 25.64
N LEU A 405 6.04 -24.33 25.46
CA LEU A 405 7.04 -25.16 24.78
C LEU A 405 7.10 -26.58 25.35
N PHE A 406 7.10 -26.69 26.69
CA PHE A 406 7.19 -27.97 27.39
C PHE A 406 5.96 -28.86 27.22
N LEU A 407 4.81 -28.32 26.79
CA LEU A 407 3.62 -29.12 26.45
C LEU A 407 3.88 -30.07 25.27
N PHE A 408 4.76 -29.66 24.36
CA PHE A 408 5.14 -30.43 23.18
C PHE A 408 6.31 -31.38 23.44
N VAL A 409 6.98 -31.28 24.59
CA VAL A 409 8.09 -32.16 24.98
C VAL A 409 7.53 -33.37 25.74
N ARG A 410 7.62 -34.57 25.15
CA ARG A 410 7.12 -35.81 25.78
C ARG A 410 8.08 -36.35 26.84
N GLU A 411 7.50 -36.92 27.90
CA GLU A 411 8.20 -37.49 29.06
C GLU A 411 9.12 -38.68 28.72
N ARG A 412 8.77 -39.48 27.71
CA ARG A 412 9.53 -40.67 27.27
C ARG A 412 10.69 -40.38 26.30
N GLN A 413 11.04 -39.12 26.09
CA GLN A 413 12.14 -38.80 25.17
C GLN A 413 13.50 -39.12 25.84
N PRO A 414 14.34 -39.99 25.25
CA PRO A 414 15.69 -40.23 25.75
C PRO A 414 16.50 -38.92 25.68
N PRO A 415 17.46 -38.66 26.58
CA PRO A 415 18.36 -37.50 26.43
C PRO A 415 19.22 -37.66 25.17
N LEU A 416 19.50 -36.57 24.44
CA LEU A 416 20.51 -36.59 23.38
C LEU A 416 21.87 -36.92 24.02
N ARG A 417 22.46 -38.04 23.59
CA ARG A 417 23.71 -38.57 24.17
C ARG A 417 24.96 -37.96 23.54
N HIS A 418 24.83 -37.23 22.43
CA HIS A 418 25.89 -36.60 21.67
C HIS A 418 25.34 -35.32 21.01
N ASP A 419 25.67 -34.16 21.57
CA ASP A 419 25.47 -32.85 20.91
C ASP A 419 26.84 -32.31 20.52
N TRP A 420 27.25 -32.55 19.27
CA TRP A 420 28.51 -32.08 18.69
C TRP A 420 28.72 -30.55 18.82
N VAL A 421 27.62 -29.78 18.85
CA VAL A 421 27.63 -28.32 19.03
C VAL A 421 28.19 -27.92 20.40
N PHE A 422 27.86 -28.64 21.47
CA PHE A 422 28.33 -28.31 22.82
C PHE A 422 29.78 -28.73 23.08
N GLU A 423 30.30 -29.73 22.37
CA GLU A 423 31.74 -30.06 22.42
C GLU A 423 32.59 -28.99 21.74
N MET A 424 32.07 -28.35 20.70
CA MET A 424 32.78 -27.27 19.99
C MET A 424 32.96 -26.01 20.86
N VAL A 425 31.99 -25.71 21.73
CA VAL A 425 32.04 -24.56 22.66
C VAL A 425 32.80 -24.87 23.95
N LYS A 426 33.08 -26.14 24.24
CA LYS A 426 33.84 -26.57 25.42
C LYS A 426 35.37 -26.50 25.27
N LYS A 427 35.88 -26.10 24.10
CA LYS A 427 37.32 -25.94 23.85
C LYS A 427 37.81 -24.53 24.18
#